data_AF-A0A956CCA0-F1
#
_entry.id   AF-A0A956CCA0-F1
#
_cell.length_a   1.000
_cell.length_b   1.000
_cell.length_c   1.000
_cell.angle_alpha   90.00
_cell.angle_beta   90.00
_cell.angle_gamma   90.00
#
_symmetry.space_group_name_H-M   'P 1'
#
loop_
_entity.id
_entity.type
_entity.pdbx_description
1 polymer ?
#
loop_
_entity_poly.entity_id
_entity_poly.type
_entity_poly.pdbx_seq_one_letter_code
_entity_poly.pdbx_strand_id
1 'polypeptide(L)'
;MPTPPLTRGERLGRRLGIALFALVVGGFTITCATEIIVQVWFSPRSEENVSCRPSIVKLIHAVRRARGVAAAEVGGERAAVSQFRGALDPEWAQRDALDQACSGDPAALRALREVDQYRYAEEHSARIEALDLARRRRQMHALEQHLSGENR
;
A
#
# COMPACT_ATOMS: atom_id res chain seq x y z
N MET A 1 -38.21 -48.72 5.56
CA MET A 1 -36.96 -49.44 5.27
C MET A 1 -36.00 -49.24 6.44
N PRO A 2 -35.63 -50.30 7.18
CA PRO A 2 -34.69 -50.21 8.30
C PRO A 2 -33.26 -50.02 7.76
N THR A 3 -32.55 -49.01 8.24
CA THR A 3 -31.13 -48.78 7.94
C THR A 3 -30.28 -49.83 8.64
N PRO A 4 -29.33 -50.50 7.95
CA PRO A 4 -28.47 -51.50 8.56
C PRO A 4 -27.54 -50.86 9.62
N PRO A 5 -27.24 -51.57 10.72
CA PRO A 5 -26.36 -51.05 11.76
C PRO A 5 -24.91 -50.96 11.26
N LEU A 6 -24.36 -49.74 11.27
CA LEU A 6 -22.96 -49.48 10.93
C LEU A 6 -22.02 -50.33 11.78
N THR A 7 -21.11 -51.03 11.11
CA THR A 7 -20.12 -51.92 11.72
C THR A 7 -19.12 -51.12 12.56
N ARG A 8 -18.53 -51.75 13.57
CA ARG A 8 -17.59 -51.10 14.53
C ARG A 8 -16.40 -50.43 13.82
N GLY A 9 -15.99 -50.97 12.67
CA GLY A 9 -14.91 -50.45 11.82
C GLY A 9 -15.24 -49.12 11.13
N GLU A 10 -16.47 -48.92 10.66
CA GLU A 10 -16.89 -47.66 10.01
C GLU A 10 -16.92 -46.49 10.98
N ARG A 11 -17.29 -46.75 12.25
CA ARG A 11 -17.27 -45.72 13.30
C ARG A 11 -15.85 -45.33 13.70
N LEU A 12 -14.91 -46.28 13.68
CA LEU A 12 -13.49 -46.04 13.94
C LEU A 12 -12.83 -45.28 12.80
N GLY A 13 -13.09 -45.68 11.54
CA GLY A 13 -12.61 -44.96 10.36
C GLY A 13 -13.09 -43.52 10.30
N ARG A 14 -14.38 -43.27 10.61
CA ARG A 14 -14.92 -41.90 10.66
C ARG A 14 -14.29 -41.04 11.74
N ARG A 15 -14.01 -41.61 12.92
CA ARG A 15 -13.35 -40.89 14.02
C ARG A 15 -11.90 -40.56 13.70
N LEU A 16 -11.17 -41.49 13.09
CA LEU A 16 -9.81 -41.26 12.61
C LEU A 16 -9.76 -40.17 11.54
N GLY A 17 -10.68 -40.19 10.57
CA GLY A 17 -10.78 -39.15 9.54
C GLY A 17 -11.07 -37.77 10.11
N ILE A 18 -12.03 -37.66 11.04
CA ILE A 18 -12.35 -36.39 11.71
C ILE A 18 -11.17 -35.89 12.54
N ALA A 19 -10.49 -36.78 13.27
CA ALA A 19 -9.33 -36.42 14.08
C ALA A 19 -8.17 -35.92 13.21
N LEU A 20 -7.89 -36.59 12.09
CA LEU A 20 -6.84 -36.19 11.15
C LEU A 20 -7.17 -34.83 10.52
N PHE A 21 -8.41 -34.64 10.07
CA PHE A 21 -8.87 -33.39 9.48
C PHE A 21 -8.80 -32.23 10.48
N ALA A 22 -9.29 -32.43 11.71
CA ALA A 22 -9.26 -31.44 12.77
C ALA A 22 -7.82 -31.06 13.15
N LEU A 23 -6.89 -32.01 13.11
CA LEU A 23 -5.47 -31.76 13.40
C LEU A 23 -4.83 -30.91 12.29
N VAL A 24 -5.09 -31.24 11.02
CA VAL A 24 -4.54 -30.47 9.88
C VAL A 24 -5.12 -29.05 9.85
N VAL A 25 -6.44 -28.91 9.92
CA VAL A 25 -7.11 -27.60 9.86
C VAL A 25 -6.81 -26.79 11.11
N GLY A 26 -6.87 -27.41 12.29
CA GLY A 26 -6.57 -26.74 13.56
C GLY A 26 -5.12 -26.30 13.64
N GLY A 27 -4.18 -27.17 13.23
CA GLY A 27 -2.76 -26.84 13.15
C GLY A 27 -2.51 -25.65 12.23
N PHE A 28 -3.04 -25.70 10.99
CA PHE A 28 -2.91 -24.59 10.04
C PHE A 28 -3.51 -23.29 10.58
N THR A 29 -4.71 -23.34 11.16
CA THR A 29 -5.38 -22.17 11.74
C THR A 29 -4.57 -21.58 12.89
N ILE A 30 -4.00 -22.42 13.75
CA ILE A 30 -3.14 -21.99 14.86
C ILE A 30 -1.85 -21.36 14.33
N THR A 31 -1.21 -21.95 13.31
CA THR A 31 -0.02 -21.39 12.68
C THR A 31 -0.31 -20.02 12.09
N CYS A 32 -1.36 -19.87 11.28
CA CYS A 32 -1.74 -18.58 10.71
C CYS A 32 -2.13 -17.55 11.77
N ALA A 33 -2.86 -17.95 12.82
CA ALA A 33 -3.19 -17.06 13.93
C ALA A 33 -1.92 -16.61 14.67
N THR A 34 -0.97 -17.52 14.86
CA THR A 34 0.30 -17.23 15.52
C THR A 34 1.14 -16.28 14.66
N GLU A 35 1.21 -16.48 13.35
CA GLU A 35 1.90 -15.56 12.43
C GLU A 35 1.31 -14.15 12.51
N ILE A 36 -0.02 -14.01 12.50
CA ILE A 36 -0.68 -12.69 12.61
C ILE A 36 -0.37 -12.05 13.97
N ILE A 37 -0.47 -12.80 15.07
CA ILE A 37 -0.17 -12.30 16.41
C ILE A 37 1.30 -11.89 16.53
N VAL A 38 2.23 -12.72 16.05
CA VAL A 38 3.67 -12.43 16.06
C VAL A 38 3.99 -11.25 15.14
N GLN A 39 3.32 -11.10 13.99
CA GLN A 39 3.53 -9.94 13.13
C GLN A 39 3.03 -8.63 13.77
N VAL A 40 1.94 -8.68 14.52
CA VAL A 40 1.40 -7.51 15.23
C VAL A 40 2.23 -7.15 16.47
N TRP A 41 2.73 -8.15 17.22
CA TRP A 41 3.42 -7.95 18.50
C TRP A 41 4.95 -7.95 18.39
N PHE A 42 5.49 -8.66 17.41
CA PHE A 42 6.91 -9.02 17.31
C PHE A 42 7.52 -8.76 15.93
N SER A 43 6.81 -8.17 14.95
CA SER A 43 7.54 -7.57 13.83
C SER A 43 8.47 -6.52 14.43
N PRO A 44 9.79 -6.73 14.43
CA PRO A 44 10.70 -5.65 14.64
C PRO A 44 10.54 -4.84 13.35
N ARG A 45 9.69 -3.80 13.37
CA ARG A 45 9.91 -2.68 12.46
C ARG A 45 11.36 -2.34 12.70
N SER A 46 12.22 -2.66 11.73
CA SER A 46 13.66 -2.57 11.86
C SER A 46 14.00 -1.38 12.75
N GLU A 47 14.49 -1.64 13.95
CA GLU A 47 15.05 -0.63 14.85
C GLU A 47 16.36 -0.12 14.23
N GLU A 48 16.33 0.29 12.96
CA GLU A 48 17.19 1.35 12.50
C GLU A 48 16.71 2.55 13.32
N ASN A 49 17.40 2.85 14.43
CA ASN A 49 17.14 4.00 15.31
C ASN A 49 16.60 5.15 14.46
N VAL A 50 15.28 5.37 14.53
CA VAL A 50 14.57 6.29 13.64
C VAL A 50 15.11 7.68 13.97
N SER A 51 16.13 8.06 13.23
CA SER A 51 16.90 9.24 13.51
C SER A 51 16.10 10.40 12.97
N CYS A 52 15.56 11.23 13.86
CA CYS A 52 14.58 12.26 13.52
C CYS A 52 14.96 13.07 12.27
N ARG A 53 16.14 13.72 12.28
CA ARG A 53 16.58 14.58 11.16
C ARG A 53 16.88 13.81 9.87
N PRO A 54 17.67 12.72 9.87
CA PRO A 54 17.85 11.90 8.68
C PRO A 54 16.54 11.38 8.09
N SER A 55 15.58 11.03 8.94
CA SER A 55 14.30 10.49 8.49
C SER A 55 13.41 11.56 7.83
N ILE A 56 13.43 12.80 8.33
CA ILE A 56 12.78 13.94 7.65
C ILE A 56 13.38 14.15 6.24
N VAL A 57 14.69 14.01 6.10
CA VAL A 57 15.36 14.10 4.78
C VAL A 57 14.92 12.95 3.87
N LYS A 58 14.84 11.71 4.39
CA LYS A 58 14.31 10.55 3.67
C LYS A 58 12.87 10.82 3.18
N LEU A 59 12.00 11.40 4.00
CA LEU A 59 10.64 11.81 3.59
C LEU A 59 10.67 12.84 2.44
N ILE A 60 11.49 13.89 2.53
CA ILE A 60 11.59 14.88 1.43
C ILE A 60 12.00 14.20 0.11
N HIS A 61 12.96 13.28 0.16
CA HIS A 61 13.35 12.52 -1.02
C HIS A 61 12.22 11.62 -1.53
N ALA A 62 11.46 10.97 -0.66
CA ALA A 62 10.32 10.16 -1.05
C ALA A 62 9.25 10.98 -1.78
N VAL A 63 8.90 12.18 -1.30
CA VAL A 63 7.95 13.07 -2.02
C VAL A 63 8.48 13.44 -3.40
N ARG A 64 9.76 13.79 -3.53
CA ARG A 64 10.37 14.14 -4.82
C ARG A 64 10.37 12.96 -5.80
N ARG A 65 10.68 11.75 -5.34
CA ARG A 65 10.62 10.54 -6.16
C ARG A 65 9.18 10.26 -6.58
N ALA A 66 8.24 10.30 -5.64
CA ALA A 66 6.81 10.09 -5.90
C ALA A 66 6.28 11.07 -6.95
N ARG A 67 6.70 12.33 -6.86
CA ARG A 67 6.37 13.35 -7.84
C ARG A 67 6.88 13.01 -9.25
N GLY A 68 8.12 12.52 -9.36
CA GLY A 68 8.69 12.08 -10.62
C GLY A 68 7.93 10.91 -11.26
N VAL A 69 7.55 9.91 -10.45
CA VAL A 69 6.76 8.77 -10.93
C VAL A 69 5.36 9.22 -11.40
N ALA A 70 4.69 10.08 -10.62
CA ALA A 70 3.38 10.59 -10.96
C ALA A 70 3.38 11.45 -12.25
N ALA A 71 4.44 12.23 -12.48
CA ALA A 71 4.60 13.04 -13.69
C ALA A 71 4.77 12.18 -14.96
N ALA A 72 5.36 10.99 -14.82
CA ALA A 72 5.54 10.06 -15.93
C ALA A 72 4.27 9.25 -16.27
N GLU A 73 3.24 9.29 -15.41
CA GLU A 73 2.05 8.48 -15.55
C GLU A 73 1.11 8.99 -16.66
N VAL A 74 0.61 8.06 -17.46
CA VAL A 74 -0.17 8.34 -18.69
C VAL A 74 -1.64 7.99 -18.50
N GLY A 75 -1.98 7.12 -17.54
CA GLY A 75 -3.32 6.62 -17.25
C GLY A 75 -4.32 7.62 -16.65
N GLY A 76 -3.99 8.91 -16.64
CA GLY A 76 -4.83 9.99 -16.15
C GLY A 76 -4.78 10.19 -14.63
N GLU A 77 -5.68 11.03 -14.11
CA GLU A 77 -5.66 11.53 -12.73
C GLU A 77 -5.56 10.41 -11.67
N ARG A 78 -6.44 9.41 -11.74
CA ARG A 78 -6.49 8.34 -10.74
C ARG A 78 -5.21 7.51 -10.72
N ALA A 79 -4.66 7.21 -11.90
CA ALA A 79 -3.41 6.47 -12.02
C ALA A 79 -2.25 7.31 -11.47
N ALA A 80 -2.14 8.58 -11.84
CA ALA A 80 -1.07 9.46 -11.37
C ALA A 80 -1.07 9.60 -9.83
N VAL A 81 -2.25 9.79 -9.22
CA VAL A 81 -2.38 9.86 -7.75
C VAL A 81 -2.08 8.52 -7.09
N SER A 82 -2.52 7.40 -7.67
CA SER A 82 -2.20 6.07 -7.15
C SER A 82 -0.69 5.81 -7.15
N GLN A 83 -0.01 6.15 -8.25
CA GLN A 83 1.43 6.00 -8.38
C GLN A 83 2.20 6.93 -7.46
N PHE A 84 1.73 8.18 -7.31
CA PHE A 84 2.27 9.11 -6.32
C PHE A 84 2.23 8.48 -4.92
N ARG A 85 1.06 8.01 -4.49
CA ARG A 85 0.87 7.41 -3.15
C ARG A 85 1.72 6.16 -2.95
N GLY A 86 1.75 5.27 -3.93
CA GLY A 86 2.56 4.05 -3.86
C GLY A 86 4.07 4.31 -3.79
N ALA A 87 4.54 5.39 -4.43
CA ALA A 87 5.96 5.76 -4.43
C ALA A 87 6.42 6.53 -3.17
N LEU A 88 5.50 6.91 -2.28
CA LEU A 88 5.83 7.47 -0.96
C LEU A 88 6.32 6.39 0.02
N ASP A 89 5.92 5.13 -0.21
CA ASP A 89 6.38 4.01 0.58
C ASP A 89 7.81 3.59 0.18
N PRO A 90 8.60 3.03 1.13
CA PRO A 90 8.24 2.71 2.51
C PRO A 90 8.42 3.87 3.52
N GLU A 91 9.00 4.99 3.12
CA GLU A 91 9.36 6.06 4.07
C GLU A 91 8.14 6.66 4.77
N TRP A 92 7.01 6.79 4.06
CA TRP A 92 5.78 7.33 4.65
C TRP A 92 5.13 6.42 5.69
N ALA A 93 5.36 5.10 5.62
CA ALA A 93 4.84 4.15 6.60
C ALA A 93 5.40 4.39 8.02
N GLN A 94 6.53 5.10 8.14
CA GLN A 94 7.17 5.42 9.41
C GLN A 94 6.82 6.83 9.92
N ARG A 95 5.96 7.58 9.22
CA ARG A 95 5.65 8.98 9.53
C ARG A 95 5.14 9.16 10.96
N ASP A 96 4.25 8.30 11.44
CA ASP A 96 3.68 8.44 12.80
C ASP A 96 4.73 8.22 13.89
N ALA A 97 5.71 7.33 13.65
CA ALA A 97 6.80 7.09 14.59
C ALA A 97 7.74 8.31 14.74
N LEU A 98 7.77 9.20 13.74
CA LEU A 98 8.62 10.38 13.76
C LEU A 98 8.16 11.46 14.73
N ASP A 99 6.87 11.56 15.03
CA ASP A 99 6.39 12.54 16.02
C ASP A 99 7.00 12.25 17.40
N GLN A 100 7.09 10.97 17.77
CA GLN A 100 7.72 10.55 19.01
C GLN A 100 9.24 10.70 18.95
N ALA A 101 9.87 10.27 17.85
CA ALA A 101 11.33 10.35 17.68
C ALA A 101 11.86 11.79 17.62
N CYS A 102 11.04 12.75 17.17
CA CYS A 102 11.37 14.16 17.06
C CYS A 102 10.88 15.00 18.25
N SER A 103 10.29 14.41 19.28
CA SER A 103 9.63 15.14 20.38
C SER A 103 10.55 16.10 21.14
N GLY A 104 11.85 15.80 21.20
CA GLY A 104 12.88 16.66 21.80
C GLY A 104 13.46 17.76 20.89
N ASP A 105 13.05 17.85 19.62
CA ASP A 105 13.55 18.85 18.66
C ASP A 105 12.40 19.64 18.02
N PRO A 106 12.03 20.82 18.59
CA PRO A 106 10.94 21.64 18.07
C PRO A 106 11.17 22.17 16.64
N ALA A 107 12.42 22.30 16.20
CA ALA A 107 12.73 22.69 14.83
C ALA A 107 12.45 21.53 13.87
N ALA A 108 12.80 20.31 14.27
CA ALA A 108 12.50 19.11 13.49
C ALA A 108 10.99 18.83 13.41
N LEU A 109 10.22 19.02 14.49
CA LEU A 109 8.76 18.90 14.44
C LEU A 109 8.11 19.92 13.50
N ARG A 110 8.65 21.15 13.44
CA ARG A 110 8.21 22.15 12.44
C ARG A 110 8.52 21.67 11.03
N ALA A 111 9.75 21.24 10.77
CA ALA A 111 10.14 20.71 9.46
C ALA A 111 9.27 19.52 9.04
N LEU A 112 8.92 18.63 9.97
CA LEU A 112 8.08 17.47 9.72
C LEU A 112 6.66 17.88 9.27
N ARG A 113 6.07 18.89 9.92
CA ARG A 113 4.78 19.47 9.48
C ARG A 113 4.87 20.14 8.10
N GLU A 114 5.97 20.85 7.83
CA GLU A 114 6.21 21.42 6.49
C GLU A 114 6.31 20.33 5.42
N VAL A 115 6.95 19.20 5.74
CA VAL A 115 7.02 18.04 4.84
C VAL A 115 5.64 17.43 4.58
N ASP A 116 4.77 17.35 5.59
CA ASP A 116 3.39 16.90 5.38
C ASP A 116 2.63 17.83 4.45
N GLN A 117 2.72 19.15 4.67
CA GLN A 117 2.10 20.15 3.80
C GLN A 117 2.66 20.06 2.38
N TYR A 118 3.97 19.89 2.24
CA TYR A 118 4.63 19.71 0.96
C TYR A 118 4.11 18.49 0.21
N ARG A 119 3.94 17.34 0.90
CA ARG A 119 3.34 16.13 0.32
C ARG A 119 1.91 16.38 -0.17
N TYR A 120 1.07 17.03 0.63
CA TYR A 120 -0.30 17.36 0.23
C TYR A 120 -0.33 18.27 -1.01
N ALA A 121 0.55 19.28 -1.06
CA ALA A 121 0.67 20.19 -2.19
C ALA A 121 1.10 19.47 -3.47
N GLU A 122 2.09 18.58 -3.39
CA GLU A 122 2.57 17.78 -4.54
C GLU A 122 1.50 16.78 -5.03
N GLU A 123 0.76 16.15 -4.13
CA GLU A 123 -0.36 15.26 -4.51
C GLU A 123 -1.45 16.05 -5.25
N HIS A 124 -1.79 17.23 -4.76
CA HIS A 124 -2.76 18.12 -5.40
C HIS A 124 -2.27 18.61 -6.77
N SER A 125 -1.00 18.99 -6.88
CA SER A 125 -0.38 19.38 -8.15
C SER A 125 -0.41 18.23 -9.17
N ALA A 126 -0.02 17.02 -8.75
CA ALA A 126 -0.06 15.83 -9.61
C ALA A 126 -1.47 15.55 -10.15
N ARG A 127 -2.50 15.75 -9.32
CA ARG A 127 -3.91 15.66 -9.74
C ARG A 127 -4.25 16.67 -10.84
N ILE A 128 -3.90 17.95 -10.65
CA ILE A 128 -4.20 19.02 -11.60
C ILE A 128 -3.46 18.79 -12.93
N GLU A 129 -2.18 18.46 -12.88
CA GLU A 129 -1.37 18.23 -14.08
C GLU A 129 -1.86 17.04 -14.89
N ALA A 130 -2.22 15.94 -14.23
CA ALA A 130 -2.77 14.78 -14.90
C ALA A 130 -4.10 15.10 -15.61
N LEU A 131 -4.93 15.97 -15.02
CA LEU A 131 -6.16 16.45 -15.65
C LEU A 131 -5.89 17.35 -16.87
N ASP A 132 -4.94 18.28 -16.78
CA ASP A 132 -4.57 19.15 -17.91
C ASP A 132 -3.97 18.35 -19.06
N LEU A 133 -3.06 17.42 -18.76
CA LEU A 133 -2.47 16.50 -19.75
C LEU A 133 -3.53 15.64 -20.44
N ALA A 134 -4.48 15.07 -19.68
CA ALA A 134 -5.57 14.29 -20.24
C ALA A 134 -6.46 15.13 -21.17
N ARG A 135 -6.72 16.40 -20.83
CA ARG A 135 -7.46 17.33 -21.68
C ARG A 135 -6.70 17.60 -22.98
N ARG A 136 -5.41 17.93 -22.91
CA ARG A 136 -4.58 18.21 -24.08
C ARG A 136 -4.49 17.02 -25.03
N ARG A 137 -4.35 15.79 -24.51
CA ARG A 137 -4.36 14.58 -25.35
C ARG A 137 -5.66 14.39 -26.12
N ARG A 138 -6.82 14.62 -25.48
CA ARG A 138 -8.11 14.60 -26.19
C ARG A 138 -8.18 15.62 -27.32
N GLN A 139 -7.64 16.83 -27.11
CA GLN A 139 -7.58 17.86 -28.14
C GLN A 139 -6.66 17.45 -29.31
N MET A 140 -5.50 16.86 -29.03
CA MET A 140 -4.59 16.38 -30.07
C MET A 140 -5.21 15.26 -30.90
N HIS A 141 -5.88 14.29 -30.27
CA HIS A 141 -6.57 13.24 -31.01
C HIS A 141 -7.72 13.77 -31.89
N ALA A 142 -8.47 14.77 -31.41
CA ALA A 142 -9.49 15.43 -32.23
C ALA A 142 -8.88 16.16 -33.44
N LEU A 143 -7.72 16.80 -33.25
CA LEU A 143 -6.98 17.46 -34.33
C LEU A 143 -6.44 16.46 -35.35
N GLU A 144 -5.85 15.36 -34.90
CA GLU A 144 -5.39 14.25 -35.76
C GLU A 144 -6.53 13.70 -36.63
N GLN A 145 -7.71 13.51 -36.05
CA GLN A 145 -8.90 13.04 -36.77
C GLN A 145 -9.40 14.04 -37.81
N HIS A 146 -9.41 15.33 -37.48
CA HIS A 146 -9.83 16.39 -38.41
C HIS A 146 -8.88 16.46 -39.62
N LEU A 147 -7.56 16.48 -39.39
CA LEU A 147 -6.55 16.49 -40.44
C LEU A 147 -6.58 15.22 -41.31
N SER A 148 -6.85 14.06 -40.70
CA SER A 148 -6.94 12.79 -41.44
C SER A 148 -8.25 12.65 -42.22
N GLY A 149 -9.32 13.30 -41.77
CA GLY A 149 -10.64 13.27 -42.42
C GLY A 149 -10.77 14.23 -43.60
N GLU A 150 -10.03 15.34 -43.61
CA GLU A 150 -10.04 16.35 -44.69
C GLU A 150 -9.26 15.92 -45.94
N ASN A 151 -8.42 14.88 -45.82
CA ASN A 151 -7.57 14.39 -46.91
C ASN A 151 -8.22 13.26 -47.74
N ARG A 152 -9.55 13.17 -47.74
CA ARG A 152 -10.34 12.14 -48.43
C ARG A 152 -11.48 12.78 -49.24
#